data_AF-A0A963HDB7-F1
#
_entry.id   AF-A0A963HDB7-F1
#
_cell.length_a   1.000
_cell.length_b   1.000
_cell.length_c   1.000
_cell.angle_alpha   90.00
_cell.angle_beta   90.00
_cell.angle_gamma   90.00
#
_symmetry.space_group_name_H-M   'P 1'
#
loop_
_entity.id
_entity.type
_entity.pdbx_description
1 polymer ?
#
loop_
_entity_poly.entity_id
_entity_poly.type
_entity_poly.pdbx_seq_one_letter_code
_entity_poly.pdbx_strand_id
1 'polypeptide(L)'
;AITRPEDFAADDYRRSSPRFQGENFARNLVLVDQVRALAAEIGCTPAQLALAWVLAQGDDIVPIPGTKRRRYLDENVGALAVRLTPAQRSALDVAFPLNAAAGERYPPNMMGAVNR
;
A
#
# COMPACT_ATOMS: atom_id res chain seq x y z
N ALA A 1 -3.18 11.32 -9.76
CA ALA A 1 -2.73 10.06 -9.15
C ALA A 1 -2.18 9.16 -10.25
N ILE A 2 -1.28 8.22 -9.95
CA ILE A 2 -0.77 7.24 -10.92
C ILE A 2 -1.88 6.20 -11.14
N THR A 3 -2.38 6.10 -12.37
CA THR A 3 -3.43 5.16 -12.77
C THR A 3 -3.05 4.36 -14.00
N ARG A 4 -1.89 4.64 -14.60
CA ARG A 4 -1.31 3.87 -15.69
C ARG A 4 0.21 3.75 -15.55
N PRO A 5 0.85 2.70 -16.08
CA PRO A 5 2.31 2.58 -16.08
C PRO A 5 3.03 3.75 -16.76
N GLU A 6 2.38 4.41 -17.72
CA GLU A 6 3.00 5.55 -18.44
C GLU A 6 3.07 6.82 -17.57
N ASP A 7 2.33 6.90 -16.46
CA ASP A 7 2.40 8.03 -15.53
C ASP A 7 3.72 8.07 -14.75
N PHE A 8 4.50 6.98 -14.77
CA PHE A 8 5.84 6.95 -14.19
C PHE A 8 6.83 7.73 -15.06
N ALA A 9 7.72 8.49 -14.42
CA ALA A 9 8.86 9.13 -15.10
C ALA A 9 9.75 8.07 -15.80
N ALA A 10 10.49 8.46 -16.83
CA ALA A 10 11.27 7.53 -17.65
C ALA A 10 12.35 6.77 -16.85
N ASP A 11 12.88 7.41 -15.80
CA ASP A 11 13.93 6.90 -14.90
C ASP A 11 13.36 6.26 -13.62
N ASP A 12 12.03 6.12 -13.49
CA ASP A 12 11.40 5.55 -12.31
C ASP A 12 11.56 4.02 -12.27
N TYR A 13 12.15 3.49 -11.20
CA TYR A 13 12.37 2.05 -11.03
C TYR A 13 11.10 1.21 -11.14
N ARG A 14 9.92 1.79 -10.82
CA ARG A 14 8.64 1.07 -10.90
C ARG A 14 8.32 0.63 -12.32
N ARG A 15 8.88 1.28 -13.34
CA ARG A 15 8.77 0.87 -14.75
C ARG A 15 9.38 -0.51 -15.04
N SER A 16 10.23 -1.06 -14.19
CA SER A 16 10.77 -2.42 -14.33
C SER A 16 10.30 -3.37 -13.20
N SER A 17 9.56 -2.86 -12.22
CA SER A 17 9.07 -3.67 -11.09
C SER A 17 7.87 -4.53 -11.49
N PRO A 18 7.88 -5.86 -11.27
CA PRO A 18 6.82 -6.77 -11.73
C PRO A 18 5.40 -6.40 -11.29
N ARG A 19 5.24 -5.86 -10.07
CA ARG A 19 3.95 -5.38 -9.54
C ARG A 19 3.31 -4.23 -10.32
N PHE A 20 4.10 -3.50 -11.11
CA PHE A 20 3.67 -2.32 -11.82
C PHE A 20 3.66 -2.50 -13.34
N GLN A 21 3.70 -3.74 -13.84
CA GLN A 21 3.70 -4.08 -15.26
C GLN A 21 2.39 -4.74 -15.70
N GLY A 22 1.94 -4.41 -16.92
CA GLY A 22 0.86 -5.10 -17.62
C GLY A 22 -0.35 -5.43 -16.73
N GLU A 23 -0.78 -6.68 -16.78
CA GLU A 23 -1.93 -7.17 -15.99
C GLU A 23 -1.73 -7.11 -14.48
N ASN A 24 -0.48 -7.19 -13.98
CA ASN A 24 -0.21 -7.07 -12.55
C ASN A 24 -0.57 -5.67 -12.05
N PHE A 25 -0.25 -4.62 -12.82
CA PHE A 25 -0.61 -3.25 -12.48
C PHE A 25 -2.13 -3.07 -12.40
N ALA A 26 -2.86 -3.58 -13.40
CA ALA A 26 -4.32 -3.53 -13.43
C ALA A 26 -4.95 -4.28 -12.24
N ARG A 27 -4.48 -5.50 -11.95
CA ARG A 27 -4.94 -6.30 -10.79
C ARG A 27 -4.66 -5.60 -9.46
N ASN A 28 -3.48 -5.01 -9.31
CA ASN A 28 -3.11 -4.29 -8.10
C ASN A 28 -3.91 -2.98 -7.93
N LEU A 29 -4.32 -2.33 -9.02
CA LEU A 29 -5.21 -1.16 -8.93
C LEU A 29 -6.59 -1.52 -8.38
N VAL A 30 -7.13 -2.70 -8.69
CA VAL A 30 -8.41 -3.16 -8.09
C VAL A 30 -8.30 -3.21 -6.56
N LEU A 31 -7.17 -3.69 -6.02
CA LEU A 31 -6.91 -3.69 -4.57
C LEU A 31 -6.83 -2.25 -4.02
N VAL A 32 -6.16 -1.35 -4.75
CA VAL A 32 -6.06 0.06 -4.36
C VAL A 32 -7.43 0.73 -4.33
N ASP A 33 -8.31 0.41 -5.26
CA ASP A 33 -9.65 0.99 -5.33
C ASP A 33 -10.53 0.53 -4.15
N GLN A 34 -10.37 -0.71 -3.66
CA GLN A 34 -11.00 -1.16 -2.43
C GLN A 34 -10.54 -0.35 -1.21
N VAL A 35 -9.23 -0.09 -1.09
CA VAL A 35 -8.69 0.77 -0.02
C VAL A 35 -9.23 2.19 -0.12
N ARG A 36 -9.32 2.76 -1.33
CA ARG A 36 -9.87 4.09 -1.55
C ARG A 36 -11.34 4.18 -1.13
N ALA A 37 -12.14 3.20 -1.50
CA ALA A 37 -13.56 3.16 -1.14
C ALA A 37 -13.74 3.12 0.39
N LEU A 38 -13.02 2.22 1.07
CA LEU A 38 -13.09 2.10 2.52
C LEU A 38 -12.53 3.34 3.24
N ALA A 39 -11.43 3.92 2.74
CA ALA A 39 -10.87 5.15 3.31
C ALA A 39 -11.85 6.32 3.20
N ALA A 40 -12.58 6.41 2.08
CA ALA A 40 -13.62 7.43 1.88
C ALA A 40 -14.81 7.23 2.83
N GLU A 41 -15.25 5.98 3.06
CA GLU A 41 -16.29 5.64 4.04
C GLU A 41 -15.90 6.06 5.46
N ILE A 42 -14.64 5.83 5.84
CA ILE A 42 -14.09 6.17 7.17
C ILE A 42 -13.83 7.68 7.29
N GLY A 43 -13.61 8.39 6.18
CA GLY A 43 -13.22 9.79 6.17
C GLY A 43 -11.72 10.03 6.43
N CYS A 44 -10.86 9.13 5.96
CA CYS A 44 -9.39 9.25 6.08
C CYS A 44 -8.70 9.11 4.72
N THR A 45 -7.39 9.38 4.64
CA THR A 45 -6.63 9.12 3.40
C THR A 45 -6.34 7.63 3.24
N PRO A 46 -6.17 7.12 2.00
CA PRO A 46 -5.75 5.73 1.78
C PRO A 46 -4.43 5.37 2.49
N ALA A 47 -3.50 6.34 2.61
CA ALA A 47 -2.25 6.14 3.33
C ALA A 47 -2.48 5.99 4.84
N GLN A 48 -3.37 6.81 5.42
CA GLN A 48 -3.77 6.69 6.83
C GLN A 48 -4.44 5.35 7.10
N LEU A 49 -5.35 4.90 6.24
CA LEU A 49 -5.99 3.59 6.37
C LEU A 49 -4.96 2.46 6.35
N ALA A 50 -4.03 2.48 5.40
CA ALA A 50 -2.98 1.47 5.31
C ALA A 50 -2.10 1.42 6.57
N LEU A 51 -1.68 2.58 7.10
CA LEU A 51 -0.89 2.64 8.34
C LEU A 51 -1.69 2.20 9.57
N ALA A 52 -2.95 2.61 9.66
CA ALA A 52 -3.84 2.21 10.74
C ALA A 52 -4.06 0.69 10.76
N TRP A 53 -4.19 0.05 9.58
CA TRP A 53 -4.29 -1.40 9.46
C TRP A 53 -3.03 -2.13 9.90
N VAL A 54 -1.84 -1.62 9.56
CA VAL A 54 -0.56 -2.18 10.02
C VAL A 54 -0.43 -2.10 11.55
N LEU A 55 -0.70 -0.92 12.13
CA LEU A 55 -0.72 -0.72 13.59
C LEU A 55 -1.74 -1.64 14.28
N ALA A 56 -2.80 -2.02 13.57
CA ALA A 56 -3.83 -2.89 14.08
C ALA A 56 -3.37 -4.34 14.24
N GLN A 57 -2.29 -4.78 13.59
CA GLN A 57 -1.88 -6.19 13.55
C GLN A 57 -1.29 -6.71 14.88
N GLY A 58 -0.84 -5.82 15.78
CA GLY A 58 -0.29 -6.19 17.08
C GLY A 58 0.33 -5.00 17.81
N ASP A 59 0.37 -5.05 19.14
CA ASP A 59 0.93 -3.98 19.98
C ASP A 59 2.47 -3.86 19.87
N ASP A 60 3.13 -4.89 19.31
CA ASP A 60 4.55 -4.97 19.03
C ASP A 60 4.92 -4.50 17.60
N ILE A 61 3.94 -4.05 16.82
CA ILE A 61 4.13 -3.64 15.42
C ILE A 61 4.15 -2.11 15.30
N VAL A 62 5.27 -1.59 14.80
CA VAL A 62 5.46 -0.15 14.58
C VAL A 62 5.83 0.11 13.11
N PRO A 63 4.96 0.78 12.32
CA PRO A 63 5.32 1.16 10.96
C PRO A 63 6.36 2.29 10.97
N ILE A 64 7.31 2.24 10.03
CA ILE A 64 8.34 3.28 9.83
C ILE A 64 8.10 3.93 8.45
N PRO A 65 7.06 4.77 8.28
CA PRO A 65 6.76 5.35 6.98
C PRO A 65 7.78 6.43 6.62
N GLY A 66 8.48 6.23 5.50
CA GLY A 66 9.42 7.21 4.96
C GLY A 66 8.71 8.43 4.33
N THR A 67 9.24 9.63 4.56
CA THR A 67 8.79 10.85 3.89
C THR A 67 9.95 11.86 3.77
N LYS A 68 9.91 12.70 2.73
CA LYS A 68 10.82 13.84 2.55
C LYS A 68 10.17 15.20 2.82
N ARG A 69 8.86 15.24 3.15
CA ARG A 69 8.09 16.50 3.29
C ARG A 69 7.22 16.47 4.53
N ARG A 70 7.21 17.57 5.29
CA ARG A 70 6.46 17.70 6.56
C ARG A 70 4.96 17.40 6.41
N ARG A 71 4.32 17.88 5.35
CA ARG A 71 2.88 17.59 5.10
C ARG A 71 2.53 16.09 5.13
N TYR A 72 3.43 15.22 4.64
CA TYR A 72 3.18 13.78 4.64
C TYR A 72 3.55 13.14 5.98
N LEU A 73 4.44 13.77 6.77
CA LEU A 73 4.61 13.39 8.17
C LEU A 73 3.30 13.65 8.92
N ASP A 74 2.71 14.83 8.76
CA ASP A 74 1.44 15.19 9.39
C ASP A 74 0.31 14.25 8.94
N GLU A 75 0.23 13.94 7.63
CA GLU A 75 -0.72 12.95 7.11
C GLU A 75 -0.51 11.56 7.73
N ASN A 76 0.72 11.05 7.78
CA ASN A 76 1.06 9.76 8.35
C ASN A 76 0.72 9.68 9.84
N VAL A 77 1.01 10.72 10.62
CA VAL A 77 0.66 10.81 12.05
C VAL A 77 -0.85 10.75 12.26
N GLY A 78 -1.63 11.32 11.34
CA GLY A 78 -3.10 11.24 11.35
C GLY A 78 -3.66 9.81 11.32
N ALA A 79 -2.88 8.81 10.89
CA ALA A 79 -3.27 7.41 10.97
C ALA A 79 -3.56 6.95 12.41
N LEU A 80 -2.92 7.57 13.41
CA LEU A 80 -3.15 7.27 14.83
C LEU A 80 -4.55 7.66 15.32
N ALA A 81 -5.29 8.47 14.58
CA ALA A 81 -6.67 8.83 14.89
C ALA A 81 -7.69 7.89 14.21
N VAL A 82 -7.26 7.09 13.23
CA VAL A 82 -8.14 6.15 12.54
C VAL A 82 -8.37 4.94 13.44
N ARG A 83 -9.64 4.62 13.70
CA ARG A 83 -10.06 3.47 14.51
C ARG A 83 -10.88 2.54 13.62
N LEU A 84 -10.31 1.37 13.31
CA LEU A 84 -10.99 0.38 12.49
C LEU A 84 -11.96 -0.43 13.35
N THR A 85 -13.21 -0.55 12.89
CA THR A 85 -14.14 -1.50 13.47
C THR A 85 -13.70 -2.94 13.13
N PRO A 86 -14.16 -3.96 13.87
CA PRO A 86 -13.88 -5.36 13.52
C PRO A 86 -14.28 -5.73 12.09
N ALA A 87 -15.40 -5.17 11.60
CA ALA A 87 -15.87 -5.39 10.24
C ALA A 87 -14.94 -4.77 9.18
N GLN A 88 -14.50 -3.53 9.40
CA GLN A 88 -13.59 -2.84 8.47
C GLN A 88 -12.21 -3.50 8.43
N ARG A 89 -11.71 -3.95 9.59
CA ARG A 89 -10.49 -4.76 9.68
C ARG A 89 -10.64 -6.06 8.90
N SER A 90 -11.71 -6.81 9.13
CA SER A 90 -11.98 -8.06 8.41
C SER A 90 -12.06 -7.85 6.89
N ALA A 91 -12.69 -6.77 6.45
CA ALA A 91 -12.74 -6.41 5.03
C ALA A 91 -11.33 -6.19 4.44
N LEU A 92 -10.43 -5.54 5.18
CA LEU A 92 -9.03 -5.37 4.76
C LEU A 92 -8.26 -6.69 4.76
N ASP A 93 -8.45 -7.55 5.76
CA ASP A 93 -7.78 -8.85 5.84
C ASP A 93 -8.21 -9.77 4.68
N VAL A 94 -9.48 -9.72 4.27
CA VAL A 94 -10.01 -10.44 3.10
C VAL A 94 -9.53 -9.84 1.78
N ALA A 95 -9.39 -8.52 1.70
CA ALA A 95 -8.88 -7.84 0.51
C ALA A 95 -7.37 -8.04 0.31
N PHE A 96 -6.61 -8.15 1.41
CA PHE A 96 -5.16 -8.26 1.41
C PHE A 96 -4.66 -9.53 2.11
N PRO A 97 -5.05 -10.74 1.66
CA PRO A 97 -4.44 -11.97 2.14
C PRO A 97 -2.95 -12.01 1.79
N LEU A 98 -2.24 -12.97 2.37
CA LEU A 98 -0.85 -13.25 1.98
C LEU A 98 -0.77 -13.44 0.45
N ASN A 99 0.14 -12.71 -0.18
CA ASN A 99 0.32 -12.68 -1.65
C ASN A 99 -0.84 -12.07 -2.47
N ALA A 100 -1.66 -11.19 -1.88
CA ALA A 100 -2.72 -10.49 -2.61
C ALA A 100 -2.21 -9.67 -3.82
N ALA A 101 -1.06 -9.01 -3.67
CA ALA A 101 -0.48 -8.21 -4.74
C ALA A 101 0.09 -9.10 -5.86
N ALA A 102 -0.36 -8.88 -7.09
CA ALA A 102 0.11 -9.57 -8.27
C ALA A 102 1.53 -9.11 -8.66
N GLY A 103 2.40 -10.08 -8.98
CA GLY A 103 3.79 -9.86 -9.37
C GLY A 103 4.77 -9.85 -8.18
N GLU A 104 5.99 -10.29 -8.47
CA GLU A 104 7.10 -10.34 -7.51
C GLU A 104 7.46 -8.96 -6.92
N ARG A 105 7.96 -8.95 -5.68
CA ARG A 105 8.34 -7.71 -4.98
C ARG A 105 9.47 -6.97 -5.69
N TYR A 106 10.45 -7.70 -6.22
CA TYR A 106 11.56 -7.16 -6.99
C TYR A 106 11.69 -7.90 -8.32
N PRO A 107 12.37 -7.31 -9.32
CA PRO A 107 12.73 -8.03 -10.53
C PRO A 107 13.66 -9.23 -10.22
N PRO A 108 13.73 -10.26 -11.09
CA PRO A 108 14.46 -11.50 -10.82
C PRO A 108 15.92 -11.30 -10.40
N ASN A 109 16.63 -10.37 -11.03
CA ASN A 109 18.03 -10.06 -10.73
C ASN A 109 18.22 -9.46 -9.31
N MET A 110 17.21 -8.80 -8.76
CA MET A 110 17.25 -8.23 -7.40
C MET A 110 16.67 -9.18 -6.35
N MET A 111 15.68 -10.01 -6.71
CA MET A 111 15.14 -11.03 -5.81
C MET A 111 16.21 -11.99 -5.32
N GLY A 112 17.16 -12.34 -6.19
CA GLY A 112 18.29 -13.17 -5.83
C GLY A 112 19.10 -12.65 -4.65
N ALA A 113 19.17 -11.34 -4.41
CA ALA A 113 19.98 -10.71 -3.36
C ALA A 113 19.28 -10.61 -2.00
N VAL A 114 17.99 -10.96 -1.90
CA VAL A 114 17.23 -10.88 -0.65
C VAL A 114 17.67 -12.00 0.29
N ASN A 115 17.96 -11.67 1.56
CA ASN A 115 18.40 -12.61 2.60
C ASN A 115 19.65 -13.43 2.25
N ARG A 116 20.50 -12.92 1.33
CA ARG A 116 21.86 -13.44 1.15
C ARG A 116 22.79 -12.97 2.24
#